data_AF-A0A857DCP5-F1
#
_entry.id   AF-A0A857DCP5-F1
#
_cell.length_a   1.000
_cell.length_b   1.000
_cell.length_c   1.000
_cell.angle_alpha   90.00
_cell.angle_beta   90.00
_cell.angle_gamma   90.00
#
_symmetry.space_group_name_H-M   'P 1'
#
loop_
_entity.id
_entity.type
_entity.pdbx_description
1 polymer ?
#
loop_
_entity_poly.entity_id
_entity_poly.type
_entity_poly.pdbx_seq_one_letter_code
_entity_poly.pdbx_strand_id
1 'polypeptide(L)'
;MNNKKYTINDYDLVIEKLINYLKTKKFHFSTDDIDGRVNSIQNEKEIINLILSSYKEIEIFQNWELKIYEQPRARYWYDIIIKNNDNSFYCPINIKISNFNIGSADNISSKEGLFFALTGLTSENCPNNWNEYFKLLSANIKSNNTDYYFIIFDKSDTQKIVFNSLKRLKTLTPNGNNLPFQCKWSENDERIERTFEESKEFLLGNLYESIKRRANILNEFHDVFIDFKK
;
A
#
# COMPACT_ATOMS: atom_id res chain seq x y z
N MET A 1 -2.15 7.97 -31.12
CA MET A 1 -2.85 8.65 -30.02
C MET A 1 -1.81 9.00 -28.97
N ASN A 2 -1.70 10.27 -28.58
CA ASN A 2 -0.80 10.66 -27.48
C ASN A 2 -1.42 10.16 -26.18
N ASN A 3 -0.93 9.05 -25.64
CA ASN A 3 -1.33 8.60 -24.32
C ASN A 3 -0.89 9.66 -23.32
N LYS A 4 -1.86 10.34 -22.69
CA LYS A 4 -1.60 11.29 -21.61
C LYS A 4 -0.75 10.58 -20.56
N LYS A 5 0.44 11.12 -20.27
CA LYS A 5 1.28 10.63 -19.18
C LYS A 5 0.84 11.33 -17.91
N TYR A 6 0.17 10.60 -17.03
CA TYR A 6 -0.17 11.09 -15.71
C TYR A 6 1.09 11.18 -14.84
N THR A 7 1.06 12.16 -13.95
CA THR A 7 2.11 12.46 -12.97
C THR A 7 1.61 12.11 -11.57
N ILE A 8 2.52 12.06 -10.60
CA ILE A 8 2.16 11.81 -9.20
C ILE A 8 1.09 12.79 -8.66
N ASN A 9 1.15 14.05 -9.12
CA ASN A 9 0.18 15.09 -8.77
C ASN A 9 -1.22 14.82 -9.33
N ASP A 10 -1.31 14.19 -10.50
CA ASP A 10 -2.61 13.80 -11.07
C ASP A 10 -3.27 12.70 -10.24
N TYR A 11 -2.48 11.72 -9.77
CA TYR A 11 -2.98 10.66 -8.89
C TYR A 11 -3.40 11.23 -7.53
N ASP A 12 -2.60 12.13 -6.96
CA ASP A 12 -2.91 12.81 -5.70
C ASP A 12 -4.22 13.58 -5.79
N LEU A 13 -4.41 14.35 -6.86
CA LEU A 13 -5.64 15.11 -7.07
C LEU A 13 -6.87 14.20 -7.04
N VAL A 14 -6.82 13.05 -7.72
CA VAL A 14 -7.93 12.08 -7.74
C VAL A 14 -8.19 11.50 -6.34
N ILE A 15 -7.13 11.11 -5.62
CA ILE A 15 -7.26 10.54 -4.27
C ILE A 15 -7.76 11.58 -3.27
N GLU A 16 -7.30 12.83 -3.37
CA GLU A 16 -7.76 13.95 -2.54
C GLU A 16 -9.24 14.24 -2.76
N LYS A 17 -9.71 14.23 -4.02
CA LYS A 17 -11.14 14.39 -4.32
C LYS A 17 -11.96 13.24 -3.74
N LEU A 18 -11.47 12.01 -3.83
CA LEU A 18 -12.11 10.85 -3.19
C LEU A 18 -12.17 11.02 -1.67
N ILE A 19 -11.06 11.35 -1.02
CA ILE A 19 -10.99 11.50 0.44
C ILE A 19 -11.88 12.64 0.93
N ASN A 20 -11.86 13.80 0.25
CA ASN A 20 -12.70 14.93 0.61
C ASN A 20 -14.18 14.57 0.51
N TYR A 21 -14.57 13.80 -0.51
CA TYR A 21 -15.92 13.27 -0.61
C TYR A 21 -16.24 12.32 0.55
N LEU A 22 -15.35 11.37 0.87
CA LEU A 22 -15.54 10.42 1.97
C LEU A 22 -15.70 11.11 3.33
N LYS A 23 -14.96 12.19 3.59
CA LYS A 23 -15.09 12.98 4.82
C LYS A 23 -16.48 13.60 5.00
N THR A 24 -17.25 13.80 3.92
CA THR A 24 -18.64 14.29 4.03
C THR A 24 -19.63 13.21 4.49
N LYS A 25 -19.21 11.94 4.50
CA LYS A 25 -20.04 10.81 4.92
C LYS A 25 -19.80 10.50 6.40
N LYS A 26 -20.82 9.99 7.07
CA LYS A 26 -20.71 9.52 8.47
C LYS A 26 -20.32 8.04 8.47
N PHE A 27 -19.26 7.69 9.19
CA PHE A 27 -18.81 6.31 9.41
C PHE A 27 -18.81 5.97 10.89
N HIS A 28 -19.12 4.71 11.19
CA HIS A 28 -18.89 4.12 12.50
C HIS A 28 -18.13 2.81 12.25
N PHE A 29 -16.99 2.64 12.92
CA PHE A 29 -16.24 1.38 12.85
C PHE A 29 -16.80 0.40 13.86
N SER A 30 -17.05 -0.84 13.45
CA SER A 30 -17.44 -1.91 14.37
C SER A 30 -16.28 -2.21 15.34
N THR A 31 -16.66 -2.41 16.60
CA THR A 31 -15.80 -2.84 17.71
C THR A 31 -16.29 -4.13 18.35
N ASP A 32 -17.16 -4.88 17.65
CA ASP A 32 -18.00 -5.90 18.26
C ASP A 32 -17.25 -7.23 18.49
N ASP A 33 -16.18 -7.50 17.74
CA ASP A 33 -15.36 -8.70 17.91
C ASP A 33 -14.16 -8.45 18.83
N ILE A 34 -13.77 -9.48 19.60
CA ILE A 34 -12.58 -9.47 20.47
C ILE A 34 -11.31 -9.45 19.59
N ASP A 35 -11.33 -10.10 18.43
CA ASP A 35 -10.23 -10.04 17.46
C ASP A 35 -10.31 -8.77 16.62
N GLY A 36 -9.46 -7.79 16.95
CA GLY A 36 -9.33 -6.54 16.22
C GLY A 36 -9.00 -6.70 14.72
N ARG A 37 -8.50 -7.87 14.29
CA ARG A 37 -8.30 -8.19 12.87
C ARG A 37 -9.61 -8.44 12.15
N VAL A 38 -10.56 -9.13 12.78
CA VAL A 38 -11.90 -9.40 12.22
C VAL A 38 -12.63 -8.08 12.01
N ASN A 39 -12.62 -7.21 13.02
CA ASN A 39 -13.20 -5.86 12.93
C ASN A 39 -12.57 -5.06 11.78
N SER A 40 -11.26 -5.14 11.59
CA SER A 40 -10.58 -4.40 10.51
C SER A 40 -11.03 -4.87 9.12
N ILE A 41 -11.13 -6.19 8.90
CA ILE A 41 -11.59 -6.74 7.62
C ILE A 41 -13.03 -6.33 7.31
N GLN A 42 -13.92 -6.36 8.31
CA GLN A 42 -15.31 -5.96 8.12
C GLN A 42 -15.41 -4.46 7.79
N ASN A 43 -14.74 -3.62 8.57
CA ASN A 43 -14.72 -2.18 8.36
C ASN A 43 -14.11 -1.81 6.99
N GLU A 44 -13.06 -2.52 6.55
CA GLU A 44 -12.46 -2.35 5.21
C GLU A 44 -13.49 -2.61 4.12
N LYS A 45 -14.27 -3.69 4.24
CA LYS A 45 -15.33 -4.05 3.29
C LYS A 45 -16.45 -3.00 3.24
N GLU A 46 -16.86 -2.49 4.39
CA GLU A 46 -17.88 -1.43 4.47
C GLU A 46 -17.42 -0.14 3.77
N ILE A 47 -16.16 0.26 3.98
CA ILE A 47 -15.55 1.40 3.28
C ILE A 47 -15.51 1.16 1.77
N ILE A 48 -15.08 -0.03 1.32
CA ILE A 48 -15.00 -0.36 -0.10
C ILE A 48 -16.39 -0.25 -0.75
N ASN A 49 -17.42 -0.84 -0.13
CA ASN A 49 -18.80 -0.79 -0.64
C ASN A 49 -19.32 0.64 -0.78
N LEU A 50 -19.02 1.49 0.20
CA LEU A 50 -19.36 2.90 0.14
C LEU A 50 -18.63 3.59 -1.02
N ILE A 51 -17.31 3.41 -1.16
CA ILE A 51 -16.53 4.01 -2.25
C ILE A 51 -17.15 3.63 -3.59
N LEU A 52 -17.41 2.33 -3.80
CA LEU A 52 -17.95 1.81 -5.05
C LEU A 52 -19.36 2.33 -5.39
N SER A 53 -20.21 2.53 -4.38
CA SER A 53 -21.59 3.00 -4.59
C SER A 53 -21.68 4.50 -4.87
N SER A 54 -20.64 5.28 -4.56
CA SER A 54 -20.75 6.75 -4.50
C SER A 54 -19.69 7.54 -5.28
N TYR A 55 -18.57 6.93 -5.69
CA TYR A 55 -17.47 7.66 -6.37
C TYR A 55 -17.90 8.39 -7.66
N LYS A 56 -18.95 7.90 -8.33
CA LYS A 56 -19.47 8.50 -9.56
C LYS A 56 -20.07 9.89 -9.36
N GLU A 57 -20.41 10.26 -8.12
CA GLU A 57 -20.87 11.61 -7.77
C GLU A 57 -19.73 12.63 -7.79
N ILE A 58 -18.47 12.17 -7.82
CA ILE A 58 -17.29 13.03 -7.78
C ILE A 58 -16.93 13.44 -9.21
N GLU A 59 -16.99 14.74 -9.49
CA GLU A 59 -16.83 15.32 -10.82
C GLU A 59 -15.58 14.83 -11.58
N ILE A 60 -14.42 14.72 -10.91
CA ILE A 60 -13.17 14.29 -11.55
C ILE A 60 -13.27 12.88 -12.14
N PHE A 61 -14.06 11.98 -11.54
CA PHE A 61 -14.24 10.63 -12.06
C PHE A 61 -15.06 10.61 -13.35
N GLN A 62 -15.97 11.57 -13.52
CA GLN A 62 -16.71 11.73 -14.77
C GLN A 62 -15.82 12.37 -15.84
N ASN A 63 -15.18 13.49 -15.50
CA ASN A 63 -14.37 14.27 -16.44
C ASN A 63 -13.17 13.50 -17.00
N TRP A 64 -12.57 12.61 -16.20
CA TRP A 64 -11.41 11.81 -16.59
C TRP A 64 -11.75 10.36 -16.92
N GLU A 65 -13.05 10.03 -17.01
CA GLU A 65 -13.56 8.68 -17.29
C GLU A 65 -12.96 7.59 -16.37
N LEU A 66 -12.77 7.93 -15.09
CA LEU A 66 -12.17 7.05 -14.10
C LEU A 66 -13.24 6.13 -13.50
N LYS A 67 -12.86 4.88 -13.28
CA LYS A 67 -13.66 3.85 -12.64
C LYS A 67 -12.90 3.26 -11.47
N ILE A 68 -13.62 2.95 -10.39
CA ILE A 68 -13.09 2.19 -9.26
C ILE A 68 -13.57 0.75 -9.35
N TYR A 69 -12.63 -0.18 -9.17
CA TYR A 69 -12.92 -1.61 -9.07
C TYR A 69 -12.35 -2.15 -7.75
N GLU A 70 -13.07 -3.05 -7.10
CA GLU A 70 -12.56 -3.83 -5.97
C GLU A 70 -11.59 -4.92 -6.44
N GLN A 71 -10.79 -5.43 -5.51
CA GLN A 71 -9.97 -6.62 -5.69
C GLN A 71 -10.75 -7.79 -6.33
N PRO A 72 -10.17 -8.50 -7.30
CA PRO A 72 -10.83 -9.61 -7.97
C PRO A 72 -10.94 -10.87 -7.12
N ARG A 73 -10.13 -10.98 -6.06
CA ARG A 73 -10.12 -12.12 -5.13
C ARG A 73 -9.61 -11.67 -3.76
N ALA A 74 -9.95 -12.41 -2.72
CA ALA A 74 -9.43 -12.15 -1.38
C ALA A 74 -7.90 -12.17 -1.36
N ARG A 75 -7.30 -11.21 -0.64
CA ARG A 75 -5.84 -11.03 -0.51
C ARG A 75 -5.16 -10.69 -1.84
N TYR A 76 -5.86 -9.98 -2.72
CA TYR A 76 -5.19 -9.40 -3.87
C TYR A 76 -4.22 -8.31 -3.41
N TRP A 77 -3.30 -7.93 -4.28
CA TRP A 77 -2.23 -6.99 -3.95
C TRP A 77 -2.69 -5.54 -3.91
N TYR A 78 -3.98 -5.26 -4.02
CA TYR A 78 -4.64 -3.99 -3.75
C TYR A 78 -6.07 -4.30 -3.28
N ASP A 79 -6.72 -3.37 -2.59
CA ASP A 79 -8.13 -3.53 -2.19
C ASP A 79 -9.07 -2.90 -3.21
N ILE A 80 -8.67 -1.74 -3.76
CA ILE A 80 -9.34 -1.09 -4.88
C ILE A 80 -8.31 -0.63 -5.91
N ILE A 81 -8.78 -0.41 -7.13
CA ILE A 81 -8.00 0.23 -8.18
C ILE A 81 -8.83 1.31 -8.87
N ILE A 82 -8.22 2.47 -9.06
CA ILE A 82 -8.77 3.55 -9.88
C ILE A 82 -8.10 3.50 -11.24
N LYS A 83 -8.88 3.37 -12.32
CA LYS A 83 -8.35 3.34 -13.69
C LYS A 83 -9.33 3.87 -14.72
N ASN A 84 -8.81 4.36 -15.84
CA ASN A 84 -9.61 4.67 -17.02
C ASN A 84 -9.64 3.46 -17.99
N ASN A 85 -10.41 3.60 -19.08
CA ASN A 85 -10.67 2.49 -20.02
C ASN A 85 -9.41 1.97 -20.73
N ASP A 86 -8.42 2.84 -20.99
CA ASP A 86 -7.18 2.49 -21.70
C ASP A 86 -6.01 2.16 -20.74
N ASN A 87 -6.25 2.18 -19.42
CA ASN A 87 -5.26 2.00 -18.36
C ASN A 87 -4.08 2.99 -18.39
N SER A 88 -4.20 4.15 -19.06
CA SER A 88 -3.20 5.21 -18.96
C SER A 88 -3.18 5.84 -17.57
N PHE A 89 -4.33 5.85 -16.88
CA PHE A 89 -4.42 6.05 -15.43
C PHE A 89 -4.62 4.68 -14.77
N TYR A 90 -3.68 4.27 -13.92
CA TYR A 90 -3.72 3.00 -13.20
C TYR A 90 -3.18 3.21 -11.78
N CYS A 91 -4.09 3.25 -10.80
CA CYS A 91 -3.79 3.62 -9.42
C CYS A 91 -4.28 2.53 -8.45
N PRO A 92 -3.43 1.52 -8.15
CA PRO A 92 -3.73 0.50 -7.15
C PRO A 92 -3.62 1.10 -5.74
N ILE A 93 -4.63 0.84 -4.91
CA ILE A 93 -4.76 1.39 -3.56
C ILE A 93 -5.06 0.27 -2.57
N ASN A 94 -4.32 0.26 -1.46
CA ASN A 94 -4.67 -0.53 -0.28
C ASN A 94 -5.38 0.36 0.74
N ILE A 95 -6.44 -0.15 1.35
CA ILE A 95 -7.19 0.54 2.40
C ILE A 95 -6.71 -0.01 3.74
N LYS A 96 -6.33 0.88 4.64
CA LYS A 96 -5.92 0.53 5.99
C LYS A 96 -6.79 1.22 7.01
N ILE A 97 -7.05 0.49 8.08
CA ILE A 97 -7.77 1.02 9.24
C ILE A 97 -6.87 0.82 10.44
N SER A 98 -6.32 1.91 10.96
CA SER A 98 -5.28 1.86 11.99
C SER A 98 -5.55 2.88 13.10
N ASN A 99 -5.02 2.65 14.28
CA ASN A 99 -5.15 3.57 15.40
C ASN A 99 -3.86 4.37 15.56
N PHE A 100 -3.90 5.66 15.22
CA PHE A 100 -2.70 6.50 15.21
C PHE A 100 -2.15 6.74 16.61
N ASN A 101 -2.99 6.67 17.65
CA ASN A 101 -2.57 6.87 19.04
C ASN A 101 -1.74 5.69 19.59
N ILE A 102 -1.93 4.49 19.04
CA ILE A 102 -1.19 3.29 19.46
C ILE A 102 0.17 3.22 18.75
N GLY A 103 0.26 3.71 17.50
CA GLY A 103 1.50 3.67 16.73
C GLY A 103 1.98 2.26 16.37
N SER A 104 1.05 1.29 16.32
CA SER A 104 1.34 -0.08 15.89
C SER A 104 1.72 -0.13 14.41
N ALA A 105 2.69 -0.99 14.10
CA ALA A 105 3.14 -1.14 12.72
C ALA A 105 2.23 -2.11 11.95
N ASP A 106 1.72 -1.65 10.81
CA ASP A 106 0.91 -2.45 9.89
C ASP A 106 1.81 -3.12 8.84
N ASN A 107 1.37 -4.28 8.35
CA ASN A 107 1.95 -4.87 7.14
C ASN A 107 1.34 -4.16 5.92
N ILE A 108 2.19 -3.49 5.14
CA ILE A 108 1.72 -2.54 4.13
C ILE A 108 2.10 -2.90 2.70
N SER A 109 2.89 -3.93 2.45
CA SER A 109 3.33 -4.19 1.08
C SER A 109 3.32 -5.66 0.75
N SER A 110 2.95 -5.91 -0.50
CA SER A 110 3.14 -7.16 -1.21
C SER A 110 4.35 -7.03 -2.12
N LYS A 111 4.86 -8.15 -2.63
CA LYS A 111 5.89 -8.15 -3.68
C LYS A 111 5.42 -7.38 -4.90
N GLU A 112 4.15 -7.54 -5.25
CA GLU A 112 3.46 -6.91 -6.37
C GLU A 112 3.40 -5.39 -6.21
N GLY A 113 3.06 -4.87 -5.03
CA GLY A 113 2.99 -3.43 -4.78
C GLY A 113 4.37 -2.77 -4.90
N LEU A 114 5.41 -3.40 -4.34
CA LEU A 114 6.79 -2.93 -4.48
C LEU A 114 7.27 -3.00 -5.94
N PHE A 115 6.96 -4.10 -6.63
CA PHE A 115 7.28 -4.27 -8.04
C PHE A 115 6.61 -3.19 -8.90
N PHE A 116 5.31 -2.94 -8.69
CA PHE A 116 4.57 -1.92 -9.41
C PHE A 116 5.16 -0.53 -9.18
N ALA A 117 5.43 -0.14 -7.94
CA ALA A 117 6.02 1.15 -7.64
C ALA A 117 7.37 1.37 -8.35
N LEU A 118 8.25 0.36 -8.34
CA LEU A 118 9.60 0.50 -8.90
C LEU A 118 9.71 0.28 -10.42
N THR A 119 8.71 -0.31 -11.06
CA THR A 119 8.78 -0.67 -12.49
C THR A 119 7.70 0.00 -13.33
N GLY A 120 6.57 0.38 -12.72
CA GLY A 120 5.34 0.78 -13.41
C GLY A 120 4.68 -0.33 -14.22
N LEU A 121 5.08 -1.59 -13.97
CA LEU A 121 4.50 -2.76 -14.61
C LEU A 121 3.65 -3.52 -13.60
N THR A 122 2.55 -4.09 -14.08
CA THR A 122 1.78 -5.07 -13.31
C THR A 122 2.38 -6.45 -13.51
N SER A 123 2.42 -7.24 -12.44
CA SER A 123 2.81 -8.65 -12.51
C SER A 123 1.81 -9.44 -11.69
N GLU A 124 0.71 -9.86 -12.34
CA GLU A 124 -0.36 -10.64 -11.68
C GLU A 124 0.14 -11.97 -11.10
N ASN A 125 1.34 -12.42 -11.51
CA ASN A 125 2.03 -13.60 -11.00
C ASN A 125 3.45 -13.27 -10.52
N CYS A 126 3.61 -12.33 -9.58
CA CYS A 126 4.92 -12.13 -8.95
C CYS A 126 5.45 -13.46 -8.38
N PRO A 127 6.73 -13.81 -8.62
CA PRO A 127 7.26 -15.09 -8.17
C PRO A 127 7.20 -15.27 -6.65
N ASN A 128 6.72 -16.43 -6.21
CA ASN A 128 6.76 -16.83 -4.81
C ASN A 128 8.20 -17.01 -4.32
N ASN A 129 9.10 -17.48 -5.19
CA ASN A 129 10.52 -17.59 -4.91
C ASN A 129 11.20 -16.21 -4.87
N TRP A 130 11.98 -15.93 -3.82
CA TRP A 130 12.66 -14.64 -3.67
C TRP A 130 13.75 -14.38 -4.70
N ASN A 131 14.53 -15.39 -5.08
CA ASN A 131 15.57 -15.26 -6.10
C ASN A 131 14.95 -14.89 -7.46
N GLU A 132 13.88 -15.57 -7.84
CA GLU A 132 13.14 -15.24 -9.08
C GLU A 132 12.52 -13.85 -9.03
N TYR A 133 11.93 -13.48 -7.88
CA TYR A 133 11.40 -12.13 -7.67
C TYR A 133 12.49 -11.05 -7.80
N PHE A 134 13.67 -11.25 -7.22
CA PHE A 134 14.78 -10.29 -7.33
C PHE A 134 15.30 -10.17 -8.75
N LYS A 135 15.40 -11.27 -9.49
CA LYS A 135 15.73 -11.25 -10.93
C LYS A 135 14.70 -10.47 -11.72
N LEU A 136 13.41 -10.74 -11.50
CA LEU A 136 12.31 -10.03 -12.16
C LEU A 136 12.34 -8.54 -11.85
N LEU A 137 12.48 -8.18 -10.57
CA LEU A 137 12.51 -6.80 -10.11
C LEU A 137 13.72 -6.05 -10.71
N SER A 138 14.93 -6.58 -10.53
CA SER A 138 16.17 -5.94 -11.02
C SER A 138 16.18 -5.72 -12.53
N ALA A 139 15.62 -6.65 -13.31
CA ALA A 139 15.54 -6.53 -14.77
C ALA A 139 14.55 -5.45 -15.25
N ASN A 140 13.59 -5.03 -14.41
CA ASN A 140 12.48 -4.16 -14.83
C ASN A 140 12.44 -2.80 -14.12
N ILE A 141 13.30 -2.56 -13.12
CA ILE A 141 13.39 -1.25 -12.45
C ILE A 141 13.70 -0.17 -13.50
N LYS A 142 12.85 0.87 -13.52
CA LYS A 142 13.03 2.03 -14.39
C LYS A 142 12.32 3.25 -13.81
N SER A 143 12.87 4.43 -14.05
CA SER A 143 12.22 5.68 -13.66
C SER A 143 10.81 5.77 -14.24
N ASN A 144 9.84 6.10 -13.38
CA ASN A 144 8.43 6.11 -13.70
C ASN A 144 7.64 7.01 -12.72
N ASN A 145 6.43 7.40 -13.14
CA ASN A 145 5.51 8.24 -12.37
C ASN A 145 4.45 7.44 -11.59
N THR A 146 4.50 6.11 -11.63
CA THR A 146 3.52 5.26 -10.95
C THR A 146 3.92 4.99 -9.51
N ASP A 147 2.97 4.73 -8.63
CA ASP A 147 3.25 4.34 -7.25
C ASP A 147 2.13 3.44 -6.70
N TYR A 148 2.39 2.79 -5.57
CA TYR A 148 1.42 1.97 -4.86
C TYR A 148 0.91 2.74 -3.64
N TYR A 149 -0.40 3.00 -3.64
CA TYR A 149 -1.02 3.96 -2.74
C TYR A 149 -1.73 3.30 -1.56
N PHE A 150 -1.88 4.08 -0.50
CA PHE A 150 -2.57 3.71 0.72
C PHE A 150 -3.57 4.80 1.08
N ILE A 151 -4.82 4.42 1.37
CA ILE A 151 -5.78 5.29 2.06
C ILE A 151 -5.95 4.73 3.47
N ILE A 152 -5.67 5.57 4.46
CA ILE A 152 -5.65 5.18 5.86
C ILE A 152 -6.75 5.93 6.60
N PHE A 153 -7.61 5.16 7.25
CA PHE A 153 -8.66 5.64 8.15
C PHE A 153 -8.17 5.48 9.59
N ASP A 154 -8.21 6.58 10.35
CA ASP A 154 -7.90 6.54 11.77
C ASP A 154 -9.09 5.97 12.56
N LYS A 155 -8.86 4.89 13.32
CA LYS A 155 -9.87 4.31 14.21
C LYS A 155 -10.28 5.26 15.33
N SER A 156 -9.38 6.16 15.72
CA SER A 156 -9.61 7.09 16.83
C SER A 156 -10.31 8.38 16.41
N ASP A 157 -10.32 8.69 15.11
CA ASP A 157 -10.99 9.85 14.54
C ASP A 157 -11.50 9.52 13.13
N THR A 158 -12.81 9.27 13.00
CA THR A 158 -13.42 8.88 11.71
C THR A 158 -13.41 9.99 10.67
N GLN A 159 -13.07 11.23 11.03
CA GLN A 159 -12.86 12.34 10.10
C GLN A 159 -11.42 12.42 9.60
N LYS A 160 -10.48 11.76 10.29
CA LYS A 160 -9.09 11.67 9.89
C LYS A 160 -8.89 10.52 8.90
N ILE A 161 -8.94 10.90 7.63
CA ILE A 161 -8.57 10.07 6.48
C ILE A 161 -7.35 10.71 5.83
N VAL A 162 -6.27 9.94 5.74
CA VAL A 162 -4.99 10.36 5.12
C VAL A 162 -4.61 9.40 3.99
N PHE A 163 -3.72 9.82 3.12
CA PHE A 163 -3.14 8.94 2.11
C PHE A 163 -1.66 9.19 1.91
N ASN A 164 -0.95 8.13 1.56
CA ASN A 164 0.46 8.13 1.23
C ASN A 164 0.74 7.05 0.16
N SER A 165 1.97 6.93 -0.29
CA SER A 165 2.38 5.94 -1.29
C SER A 165 3.80 5.45 -1.02
N LEU A 166 4.16 4.27 -1.52
CA LEU A 166 5.43 3.62 -1.17
C LEU A 166 6.65 4.52 -1.38
N LYS A 167 6.73 5.25 -2.49
CA LYS A 167 7.88 6.11 -2.79
C LYS A 167 8.00 7.33 -1.86
N ARG A 168 6.91 7.69 -1.17
CA ARG A 168 6.77 8.93 -0.39
C ARG A 168 6.59 8.72 1.11
N LEU A 169 6.58 7.48 1.58
CA LEU A 169 6.63 7.18 3.02
C LEU A 169 7.89 7.79 3.65
N LYS A 170 7.75 8.43 4.81
CA LYS A 170 8.85 9.00 5.58
C LYS A 170 9.72 7.92 6.21
N THR A 171 9.07 6.94 6.83
CA THR A 171 9.72 5.80 7.49
C THR A 171 9.11 4.47 7.07
N LEU A 172 9.95 3.44 7.10
CA LEU A 172 9.54 2.05 6.99
C LEU A 172 10.17 1.29 8.14
N THR A 173 9.47 0.26 8.61
CA THR A 173 9.93 -0.62 9.69
C THR A 173 10.33 -1.96 9.07
N PRO A 174 11.62 -2.29 9.00
CA PRO A 174 12.06 -3.58 8.47
C PRO A 174 11.48 -4.76 9.27
N ASN A 175 10.99 -5.80 8.61
CA ASN A 175 10.35 -6.94 9.27
C ASN A 175 10.79 -8.29 8.68
N GLY A 176 11.60 -9.04 9.43
CA GLY A 176 12.06 -10.37 9.03
C GLY A 176 10.97 -11.46 9.08
N ASN A 177 9.92 -11.26 9.87
CA ASN A 177 8.83 -12.24 10.00
C ASN A 177 7.86 -12.14 8.82
N ASN A 178 7.48 -10.93 8.43
CA ASN A 178 6.59 -10.68 7.30
C ASN A 178 7.18 -9.65 6.34
N LEU A 179 7.86 -10.18 5.31
CA LEU A 179 8.42 -9.38 4.23
C LEU A 179 7.32 -8.74 3.35
N PRO A 180 7.58 -7.59 2.70
CA PRO A 180 8.90 -6.97 2.59
C PRO A 180 9.21 -5.96 3.70
N PHE A 181 8.21 -5.32 4.33
CA PHE A 181 8.39 -4.42 5.48
C PHE A 181 7.02 -4.02 6.08
N GLN A 182 7.07 -3.32 7.21
CA GLN A 182 5.93 -2.72 7.90
C GLN A 182 6.00 -1.20 7.88
N CYS A 183 4.93 -0.53 8.29
CA CYS A 183 4.88 0.92 8.44
C CYS A 183 4.03 1.31 9.63
N LYS A 184 4.41 2.40 10.30
CA LYS A 184 3.58 3.05 11.33
C LYS A 184 2.96 4.30 10.72
N TRP A 185 1.65 4.34 10.62
CA TRP A 185 0.95 5.44 9.96
C TRP A 185 1.05 6.77 10.71
N SER A 186 1.19 6.73 12.03
CA SER A 186 1.44 7.92 12.85
C SER A 186 2.78 8.61 12.55
N GLU A 187 3.73 7.91 11.93
CA GLU A 187 5.03 8.47 11.50
C GLU A 187 5.03 8.82 9.99
N ASN A 188 3.92 8.56 9.29
CA ASN A 188 3.81 8.63 7.83
C ASN A 188 2.54 9.37 7.37
N ASP A 189 2.03 10.28 8.18
CA ASP A 189 0.93 11.19 7.83
C ASP A 189 1.38 12.31 6.87
N GLU A 190 2.68 12.60 6.85
CA GLU A 190 3.36 13.45 5.87
C GLU A 190 3.92 12.64 4.69
N ARG A 191 3.88 13.24 3.50
CA ARG A 191 4.52 12.71 2.28
C ARG A 191 5.89 13.35 2.08
N ILE A 192 6.89 12.54 1.80
CA ILE A 192 8.25 13.00 1.47
C ILE A 192 8.42 12.99 -0.04
N GLU A 193 8.77 14.14 -0.60
CA GLU A 193 9.17 14.24 -2.00
C GLU A 193 10.56 13.62 -2.19
N ARG A 194 10.65 12.73 -3.18
CA ARG A 194 11.87 12.02 -3.54
C ARG A 194 11.97 11.92 -5.05
N THR A 195 13.18 11.99 -5.56
CA THR A 195 13.48 11.49 -6.90
C THR A 195 13.24 9.97 -6.96
N PHE A 196 13.07 9.44 -8.17
CA PHE A 196 12.93 8.00 -8.34
C PHE A 196 14.10 7.21 -7.74
N GLU A 197 15.33 7.71 -7.88
CA GLU A 197 16.53 7.05 -7.35
C GLU A 197 16.54 7.01 -5.82
N GLU A 198 16.22 8.13 -5.15
CA GLU A 198 16.09 8.17 -3.69
C GLU A 198 14.98 7.25 -3.18
N SER A 199 13.82 7.21 -3.85
CA SER A 199 12.75 6.27 -3.49
C SER A 199 13.16 4.82 -3.69
N LYS A 200 13.89 4.51 -4.77
CA LYS A 200 14.41 3.17 -5.04
C LYS A 200 15.39 2.74 -3.94
N GLU A 201 16.35 3.58 -3.59
CA GLU A 201 17.31 3.31 -2.51
C GLU A 201 16.61 3.12 -1.16
N PHE A 202 15.64 3.99 -0.84
CA PHE A 202 14.84 3.89 0.39
C PHE A 202 14.09 2.56 0.47
N LEU A 203 13.39 2.17 -0.60
CA LEU A 203 12.58 0.95 -0.62
C LEU A 203 13.44 -0.32 -0.62
N LEU A 204 14.49 -0.37 -1.45
CA LEU A 204 15.39 -1.52 -1.52
C LEU A 204 16.26 -1.66 -0.26
N GLY A 205 16.68 -0.55 0.34
CA GLY A 205 17.40 -0.55 1.62
C GLY A 205 16.56 -1.14 2.75
N ASN A 206 15.28 -0.74 2.87
CA ASN A 206 14.38 -1.31 3.87
C ASN A 206 14.05 -2.79 3.61
N LEU A 207 13.89 -3.19 2.34
CA LEU A 207 13.76 -4.60 1.98
C LEU A 207 15.02 -5.40 2.35
N TYR A 208 16.21 -4.87 2.08
CA TYR A 208 17.48 -5.49 2.45
C TYR A 208 17.58 -5.71 3.97
N GLU A 209 17.29 -4.69 4.78
CA GLU A 209 17.31 -4.84 6.24
C GLU A 209 16.28 -5.86 6.74
N SER A 210 15.13 -5.97 6.09
CA SER A 210 14.12 -6.98 6.43
C SER A 210 14.60 -8.40 6.10
N ILE A 211 15.27 -8.59 4.96
CA ILE A 211 15.88 -9.86 4.56
C ILE A 211 17.00 -10.24 5.53
N LYS A 212 17.85 -9.28 5.91
CA LYS A 212 18.93 -9.46 6.89
C LYS A 212 18.38 -9.94 8.23
N ARG A 213 17.30 -9.30 8.74
CA ARG A 213 16.59 -9.74 9.95
C ARG A 213 16.08 -11.17 9.82
N ARG A 214 15.45 -11.53 8.69
CA ARG A 214 14.98 -12.91 8.44
C ARG A 214 16.12 -13.93 8.46
N ALA A 215 17.26 -13.60 7.85
CA ALA A 215 18.43 -14.48 7.82
C ALA A 215 19.06 -14.66 9.22
N ASN A 216 19.00 -13.64 10.07
CA ASN A 216 19.58 -13.66 11.41
C ASN A 216 18.85 -14.58 12.40
N ILE A 217 17.59 -14.95 12.12
CA ILE A 217 16.79 -15.82 13.01
C ILE A 217 17.51 -17.14 13.30
N LEU A 218 18.28 -17.68 12.34
CA LEU A 218 19.05 -18.90 12.57
C LEU A 218 20.15 -18.71 13.61
N ASN A 219 20.85 -17.57 13.59
CA ASN A 219 21.88 -17.25 14.58
C ASN A 219 21.24 -17.07 15.95
N GLU A 220 20.15 -16.31 16.03
CA GLU A 220 19.38 -16.09 17.28
C GLU A 220 18.92 -17.41 17.90
N PHE A 221 18.51 -18.38 17.08
CA PHE A 221 18.16 -19.72 17.55
C PHE A 221 19.36 -20.43 18.18
N HIS A 222 20.51 -20.42 17.52
CA HIS A 222 21.72 -21.09 18.02
C HIS A 222 22.31 -20.42 19.28
N ASP A 223 22.16 -19.10 19.42
CA ASP A 223 22.58 -18.37 20.61
C ASP A 223 21.79 -18.78 21.87
N VAL A 224 20.52 -19.18 21.69
CA VAL A 224 19.65 -19.62 22.80
C VAL A 224 19.74 -21.13 23.03
N PHE A 225 19.77 -21.92 21.95
CA PHE A 225 19.79 -23.37 21.99
C PHE A 225 21.18 -23.93 21.70
N ILE A 226 22.14 -23.57 22.55
CA ILE A 226 23.59 -23.83 22.37
C ILE A 226 23.89 -25.33 22.14
N ASP A 227 23.14 -26.22 22.77
CA ASP A 227 23.35 -27.66 22.70
C ASP A 227 22.57 -28.35 21.56
N PHE A 228 21.78 -27.61 20.78
CA PHE A 228 21.00 -28.18 19.68
C PHE A 228 21.90 -28.49 18.48
N LYS A 229 22.17 -29.79 18.27
CA LYS A 229 22.88 -30.31 17.08
C LYS A 229 21.88 -31.00 16.15
N LYS A 230 21.90 -30.63 14.88
CA LYS A 230 21.03 -31.16 13.82
C LYS A 230 21.65 -32.38 13.14
#